data_AF-A0A537AE89-F1
#
_entry.id   AF-A0A537AE89-F1
#
_cell.length_a   1.000
_cell.length_b   1.000
_cell.length_c   1.000
_cell.angle_alpha   90.00
_cell.angle_beta   90.00
_cell.angle_gamma   90.00
#
_symmetry.space_group_name_H-M   'P 1'
#
loop_
_entity.id
_entity.type
_entity.pdbx_description
1 polymer ?
#
loop_
_entity_poly.entity_id
_entity_poly.type
_entity_poly.pdbx_seq_one_letter_code
_entity_poly.pdbx_strand_id
1 'polypeptide(L)'
;MFKQYKLGKYDIVAQPAPGATHMLRYSVFVAGKRVGALLSVPTESDCRFLEAPPEVPPLKIFAITFRRGRPRKDAPPRAGHEGESVPTIPWTIKGQRY
;
A
#
# COMPACT_ATOMS: atom_id res chain seq x y z
N MET A 1 1.75 -11.36 4.18
CA MET A 1 1.58 -12.58 3.34
C MET A 1 1.91 -13.78 4.20
N PHE A 2 1.04 -14.78 4.31
CA PHE A 2 1.32 -16.00 5.05
C PHE A 2 1.91 -17.06 4.10
N LYS A 3 2.85 -17.86 4.60
CA LYS A 3 3.44 -18.99 3.84
C LYS A 3 3.03 -20.30 4.51
N GLN A 4 2.76 -21.32 3.70
CA GLN A 4 2.42 -22.64 4.19
C GLN A 4 3.47 -23.65 3.69
N TYR A 5 3.89 -24.54 4.58
CA TYR A 5 4.84 -25.60 4.30
C TYR A 5 4.24 -26.94 4.70
N LYS A 6 4.41 -27.96 3.84
CA LYS A 6 4.01 -29.34 4.11
C LYS A 6 5.27 -30.16 4.33
N LEU A 7 5.44 -30.73 5.52
CA LEU A 7 6.60 -31.52 5.91
C LEU A 7 6.14 -32.89 6.41
N GLY A 8 6.02 -33.84 5.49
CA GLY A 8 5.47 -35.17 5.79
C GLY A 8 4.07 -35.07 6.40
N LYS A 9 3.92 -35.48 7.66
CA LYS A 9 2.66 -35.42 8.42
C LYS A 9 2.35 -34.06 9.05
N TYR A 10 3.29 -33.12 8.97
CA TYR A 10 3.19 -31.82 9.61
C TYR A 10 2.78 -30.74 8.61
N ASP A 11 1.79 -29.94 9.02
CA ASP A 11 1.36 -28.74 8.32
C ASP A 11 1.90 -27.53 9.08
N ILE A 12 2.73 -26.72 8.43
CA ILE A 12 3.34 -25.55 9.06
C ILE A 12 2.78 -24.28 8.42
N VAL A 13 2.20 -23.42 9.25
CA VAL A 13 1.70 -22.11 8.83
C VAL A 13 2.62 -21.04 9.40
N ALA A 14 3.28 -20.30 8.52
CA ALA A 14 4.15 -19.17 8.87
C ALA A 14 3.38 -17.85 8.66
N GLN A 15 3.20 -17.11 9.75
CA GLN A 15 2.54 -15.81 9.76
C GLN A 15 3.49 -14.74 10.29
N PRO A 16 3.48 -13.52 9.74
CA PRO A 16 4.20 -12.41 10.33
C PRO A 16 3.78 -12.18 11.78
N ALA A 17 4.74 -11.91 12.66
CA ALA A 17 4.46 -11.56 14.04
C ALA A 17 3.80 -10.17 14.11
N PRO A 18 2.79 -9.98 14.97
CA PRO A 18 2.18 -8.68 15.16
C PRO A 18 3.23 -7.64 15.57
N GLY A 19 3.33 -6.53 14.84
CA GLY A 19 4.32 -5.47 15.10
C GLY A 19 5.74 -5.75 14.60
N ALA A 20 6.04 -6.97 14.12
CA ALA A 20 7.36 -7.33 13.61
C ALA A 20 7.22 -8.10 12.28
N THR A 21 7.13 -7.34 11.17
CA THR A 21 6.95 -7.89 9.82
C THR A 21 8.06 -8.85 9.40
N HIS A 22 9.27 -8.66 9.93
CA HIS A 22 10.46 -9.46 9.64
C HIS A 22 10.49 -10.81 10.39
N MET A 23 9.71 -10.95 11.46
CA MET A 23 9.64 -12.18 12.25
C MET A 23 8.44 -13.02 11.82
N LEU A 24 8.64 -14.33 11.69
CA LEU A 24 7.61 -15.29 11.34
C LEU A 24 7.30 -16.17 12.55
N ARG A 25 6.02 -16.24 12.90
CA ARG A 25 5.46 -17.22 13.81
C ARG A 25 5.06 -18.46 13.04
N TYR A 26 5.75 -19.57 13.29
CA TYR A 26 5.48 -20.88 12.73
C TYR A 26 4.56 -21.65 13.65
N SER A 27 3.34 -21.95 13.19
CA SER A 27 2.41 -22.83 13.90
C SER A 27 2.42 -24.20 13.23
N VAL A 28 2.69 -25.24 14.01
CA VAL A 28 2.80 -26.62 13.52
C VAL A 28 1.53 -27.38 13.86
N PHE A 29 0.95 -28.03 12.87
CA PHE A 29 -0.25 -28.84 12.99
C PHE A 29 0.02 -30.28 12.55
N VAL A 30 -0.66 -31.23 13.17
CA VAL A 30 -0.71 -32.63 12.77
C VAL A 30 -2.18 -33.03 12.72
N ALA A 31 -2.65 -33.49 11.57
CA ALA A 31 -4.06 -33.87 11.37
C ALA A 31 -5.05 -32.78 11.85
N GLY A 32 -4.74 -31.50 11.57
CA GLY A 32 -5.57 -30.35 11.97
C GLY A 32 -5.45 -29.91 13.43
N LYS A 33 -4.74 -30.65 14.29
CA LYS A 33 -4.48 -30.26 15.69
C LYS A 33 -3.15 -29.53 15.81
N ARG A 34 -3.14 -28.37 16.46
CA ARG A 34 -1.92 -27.60 16.72
C ARG A 34 -1.07 -28.30 17.77
N VAL A 35 0.17 -28.60 17.43
CA VAL A 35 1.13 -29.29 18.30
C VAL A 35 2.13 -28.30 18.92
N GLY A 36 2.47 -27.23 18.20
CA GLY A 36 3.48 -26.29 18.68
C GLY A 36 3.47 -24.95 17.96
N ALA A 37 4.30 -24.05 18.48
CA ALA A 37 4.52 -22.72 17.94
C ALA A 37 5.97 -22.30 18.16
N LEU A 38 6.60 -21.75 17.12
CA LEU A 38 7.94 -21.19 17.18
C LEU A 38 7.90 -19.78 16.60
N LEU A 39 8.80 -18.92 17.06
CA LEU A 39 8.97 -17.56 16.56
C LEU A 39 10.40 -17.43 16.03
N SER A 40 10.57 -16.98 14.78
CA SER A 40 11.90 -16.71 14.25
C SER A 40 12.50 -15.45 14.85
N VAL A 41 13.82 -15.42 14.93
CA VAL A 41 14.61 -14.24 15.29
C VAL A 41 14.88 -13.43 14.00
N PRO A 42 14.90 -12.09 14.05
CA PRO A 42 15.31 -11.28 12.91
C PRO A 42 16.74 -11.63 12.47
N THR A 43 16.95 -11.64 11.15
CA THR A 43 18.29 -11.85 10.58
C THR A 43 19.11 -10.56 10.63
N GLU A 44 20.43 -10.65 10.46
CA GLU A 44 21.28 -9.45 10.37
C GLU A 44 20.82 -8.51 9.25
N SER A 45 20.38 -9.05 8.12
CA SER A 45 19.81 -8.26 7.03
C SER A 45 18.54 -7.52 7.43
N ASP A 46 17.69 -8.12 8.26
CA ASP A 46 16.48 -7.45 8.76
C ASP A 46 16.87 -6.28 9.68
N CYS A 47 17.87 -6.46 10.55
CA CYS A 47 18.38 -5.39 11.41
C CYS A 47 18.96 -4.23 10.60
N ARG A 48 19.82 -4.54 9.61
CA ARG A 48 20.39 -3.51 8.72
C ARG A 48 19.33 -2.75 7.95
N PHE A 49 18.25 -3.42 7.54
CA PHE A 49 17.13 -2.77 6.86
C PHE A 49 16.37 -1.80 7.78
N LEU A 50 16.25 -2.13 9.08
CA LEU A 50 15.62 -1.25 10.07
C LEU A 50 16.51 -0.08 10.48
N GLU A 51 17.82 -0.30 10.57
CA GLU A 51 18.81 0.72 10.96
C GLU A 51 19.12 1.70 9.81
N ALA A 52 19.31 1.17 8.60
CA ALA A 52 19.67 1.90 7.40
C ALA A 52 18.78 1.45 6.24
N PRO A 53 17.50 1.91 6.20
CA PRO A 53 16.60 1.55 5.13
C PRO A 53 17.18 2.03 3.79
N PRO A 54 17.09 1.20 2.72
CA PRO A 54 17.59 1.59 1.42
C PRO A 54 16.88 2.86 0.94
N GLU A 55 17.60 3.74 0.24
CA GLU A 55 17.02 4.96 -0.32
C GLU A 55 15.87 4.59 -1.24
N VAL A 56 14.65 4.98 -0.84
CA VAL A 56 13.48 4.81 -1.69
C VAL A 56 13.68 5.73 -2.89
N PRO A 57 13.70 5.20 -4.13
CA PRO A 57 13.83 6.05 -5.29
C PRO A 57 12.76 7.12 -5.22
N PRO A 58 13.09 8.40 -5.50
CA PRO A 58 12.14 9.49 -5.35
C PRO A 58 10.88 9.10 -6.11
N LEU A 59 9.73 9.24 -5.43
CA LEU A 59 8.43 8.94 -6.01
C LEU A 59 8.35 9.72 -7.32
N LYS A 60 8.57 9.01 -8.43
CA LYS A 60 8.36 9.53 -9.76
C LYS A 60 6.86 9.62 -9.84
N ILE A 61 6.32 10.73 -9.29
CA ILE A 61 4.94 11.15 -9.42
C ILE A 61 4.66 10.81 -10.86
N PHE A 62 3.78 9.84 -11.11
CA PHE A 62 3.49 9.43 -12.47
C PHE A 62 3.05 10.70 -13.16
N ALA A 63 4.01 11.34 -13.83
CA ALA A 63 3.77 12.43 -14.70
C ALA A 63 3.13 11.67 -15.84
N ILE A 64 1.81 11.50 -15.72
CA ILE A 64 0.93 11.52 -16.85
C ILE A 64 1.19 12.88 -17.45
N THR A 65 2.32 12.97 -18.18
CA THR A 65 2.77 14.07 -18.98
C THR A 65 1.65 14.25 -19.97
N PHE A 66 0.72 15.13 -19.63
CA PHE A 66 -0.31 15.63 -20.52
C PHE A 66 -1.12 14.52 -21.23
N ARG A 67 -2.25 14.11 -20.67
CA ARG A 67 -3.26 13.42 -21.50
C ARG A 67 -3.68 14.38 -22.60
N ARG A 68 -3.60 13.96 -23.86
CA ARG A 68 -4.04 14.74 -25.04
C ARG A 68 -5.47 15.24 -24.78
N GLY A 69 -5.63 16.51 -24.40
CA GLY A 69 -6.92 17.13 -24.05
C GLY A 69 -6.99 17.84 -22.69
N ARG A 70 -6.10 17.58 -21.72
CA ARG A 70 -6.08 18.32 -20.44
C ARG A 70 -5.23 19.59 -20.59
N PRO A 71 -5.79 20.81 -20.45
CA PRO A 71 -4.99 22.04 -20.47
C PRO A 71 -3.89 21.97 -19.43
N ARG A 72 -2.70 22.47 -19.77
CA ARG A 72 -1.59 22.61 -18.81
C ARG A 72 -2.05 23.54 -17.68
N LYS A 73 -1.46 23.39 -16.49
CA LYS A 73 -1.83 24.18 -15.31
C LYS A 73 -1.76 25.70 -15.57
N ASP A 74 -0.89 26.11 -16.49
CA ASP A 74 -0.68 27.52 -16.89
C ASP A 74 -1.27 27.84 -18.28
N ALA A 75 -2.12 26.96 -18.84
CA ALA A 75 -2.78 27.24 -20.10
C ALA A 75 -3.85 28.32 -19.88
N PRO A 76 -4.02 29.26 -20.83
CA PRO A 76 -5.10 30.23 -20.74
C PRO A 76 -6.44 29.48 -20.66
N PRO A 77 -7.40 29.96 -19.83
CA PRO A 77 -8.74 29.39 -19.81
C PRO A 77 -9.28 29.39 -21.24
N ARG A 78 -9.80 28.24 -21.70
CA ARG A 78 -10.44 28.16 -23.02
C ARG A 78 -11.51 29.23 -23.07
N ALA A 79 -11.35 30.20 -23.98
CA ALA A 79 -12.40 31.14 -24.30
C ALA A 79 -13.65 30.32 -24.66
N GLY A 80 -14.73 30.57 -23.92
CA GLY A 80 -15.98 29.86 -24.09
C GLY A 80 -16.45 29.96 -25.53
N HIS A 81 -16.64 28.80 -26.15
CA HIS A 81 -17.60 28.72 -27.23
C HIS A 81 -18.97 28.75 -26.55
N GLU A 82 -19.72 29.83 -26.75
CA GLU A 82 -21.11 29.94 -26.35
C GLU A 82 -21.90 28.74 -26.88
N GLY A 83 -22.71 28.14 -26.02
CA GLY A 83 -23.65 27.09 -26.38
C GLY A 83 -23.90 26.08 -25.27
N GLU A 84 -25.11 26.17 -24.70
CA GLU A 84 -25.81 25.18 -23.88
C GLU A 84 -25.59 25.12 -22.36
N SER A 85 -26.72 24.90 -21.70
CA SER A 85 -27.06 25.09 -20.29
C SER A 85 -26.19 24.30 -19.33
N VAL A 86 -25.56 25.01 -18.40
CA VAL A 86 -24.90 24.43 -17.23
C VAL A 86 -25.98 23.91 -16.25
N PRO A 87 -26.00 22.63 -15.86
CA PRO A 87 -26.83 22.17 -14.76
C PRO A 87 -26.23 22.67 -13.44
N THR A 88 -27.00 23.44 -12.67
CA THR A 88 -26.63 23.93 -11.34
C THR A 88 -26.37 22.76 -10.39
N ILE A 89 -25.13 22.62 -9.91
CA ILE A 89 -24.77 21.63 -8.87
C ILE A 89 -25.00 22.27 -7.48
N PRO A 90 -25.84 21.68 -6.62
CA PRO A 90 -26.43 22.38 -5.47
C PRO A 90 -25.57 22.51 -4.19
N TRP A 91 -24.32 22.03 -4.15
CA TRP A 91 -23.53 21.98 -2.90
C TRP A 91 -22.35 22.96 -2.82
N THR A 92 -22.34 24.04 -3.62
CA THR A 92 -21.36 25.11 -3.39
C THR A 92 -21.77 25.95 -2.17
N ILE A 93 -21.41 25.48 -0.98
CA ILE A 93 -21.58 26.20 0.28
C ILE A 93 -20.72 27.47 0.21
N LYS A 94 -21.40 28.61 0.01
CA LYS A 94 -20.82 29.94 0.19
C LYS A 94 -20.66 30.22 1.69
N GLY A 95 -19.43 30.52 2.11
CA GLY A 95 -19.17 31.37 3.27
C GLY A 95 -19.02 30.66 4.62
N GLN A 96 -17.81 30.20 4.91
CA GLN A 96 -17.27 30.31 6.26
C GLN A 96 -15.92 31.03 6.19
N ARG A 97 -15.91 32.27 6.68
CA ARG A 97 -14.71 32.94 7.18
C ARG A 97 -14.90 33.04 8.70
N TYR A 98 -13.81 32.77 9.42
CA TYR A 98 -13.66 32.88 10.87
C TYR A 98 -14.26 34.16 11.44
#